data_AF-A0A8C4LM36-F1
#
_entry.id   AF-A0A8C4LM36-F1
#
_cell.length_a   1.000
_cell.length_b   1.000
_cell.length_c   1.000
_cell.angle_alpha   90.00
_cell.angle_beta   90.00
_cell.angle_gamma   90.00
#
_symmetry.space_group_name_H-M   'P 1'
#
loop_
_entity.id
_entity.type
_entity.pdbx_description
1 polymer ?
#
loop_
_entity_poly.entity_id
_entity_poly.type
_entity_poly.pdbx_seq_one_letter_code
_entity_poly.pdbx_strand_id
1 'polypeptide(L)'
;MWWTAGSKFTLGLLPLLLLPQRAWALAAKALSLSYNFTVLPKASRGQPWCEVQGQVHEKTFLSYDCGSQEVKSLSLLGEEVKGMRAWQEQMETLRDVGDFLRQQLLDLKLEKYTDRAKWESPSEQVMRLDPLPLQGRMLCQWRANGRTRASWQFGFQGQTFLRFDSKNGTWTVLHPGGRRMKEKWESDRHVTKFFWNISMGDCRSWLDCFMVHWEKMLETTASPTVATVKGQSRASVITPIAWLLLVTLTCSILIDL
;
A
#
# COMPACT_ATOMS: atom_id res chain seq x y z
N MET A 1 42.40 -0.65 73.36
CA MET A 1 43.44 -0.75 72.32
C MET A 1 43.18 -2.00 71.48
N TRP A 2 42.95 -1.79 70.18
CA TRP A 2 43.10 -2.73 69.05
C TRP A 2 41.99 -3.81 69.04
N TRP A 3 41.23 -4.06 67.96
CA TRP A 3 41.64 -4.57 66.65
C TRP A 3 40.70 -4.13 65.51
N THR A 4 41.22 -4.28 64.30
CA THR A 4 40.63 -4.14 62.95
C THR A 4 39.44 -5.06 62.66
N ALA A 5 38.50 -4.63 61.83
CA ALA A 5 37.81 -5.54 60.90
C ALA A 5 37.30 -4.77 59.68
N GLY A 6 37.97 -4.98 58.54
CA GLY A 6 37.42 -4.62 57.24
C GLY A 6 36.26 -5.55 56.88
N SER A 7 35.31 -5.03 56.11
CA SER A 7 34.44 -5.88 55.31
C SER A 7 34.24 -5.27 53.93
N LYS A 8 34.22 -6.18 52.97
CA LYS A 8 34.60 -6.02 51.57
C LYS A 8 33.44 -5.44 50.76
N PHE A 9 33.80 -4.66 49.74
CA PHE A 9 32.96 -4.38 48.60
C PHE A 9 32.43 -5.69 48.01
N THR A 10 31.11 -5.82 47.92
CA THR A 10 30.46 -6.67 46.92
C THR A 10 29.57 -5.76 46.08
N LEU A 11 30.13 -5.25 44.97
CA LEU A 11 29.32 -4.77 43.85
C LEU A 11 28.52 -5.97 43.36
N GLY A 12 27.26 -6.08 43.79
CA GLY A 12 26.29 -6.97 43.18
C GLY A 12 26.07 -6.52 41.75
N LEU A 13 26.76 -7.14 40.80
CA LEU A 13 26.42 -7.11 39.39
C LEU A 13 25.02 -7.70 39.26
N LEU A 14 23.99 -6.86 39.13
CA LEU A 14 22.72 -7.31 38.54
C LEU A 14 23.06 -7.75 37.11
N PRO A 15 22.87 -9.03 36.74
CA PRO A 15 22.86 -9.39 35.34
C PRO A 15 21.61 -8.72 34.78
N LEU A 16 21.80 -7.67 34.00
CA LEU A 16 20.77 -7.13 33.12
C LEU A 16 20.29 -8.33 32.30
N LEU A 17 19.08 -8.82 32.57
CA LEU A 17 18.37 -9.76 31.72
C LEU A 17 18.19 -9.07 30.37
N LEU A 18 19.21 -9.17 29.52
CA LEU A 18 19.10 -8.99 28.08
C LEU A 18 18.27 -10.15 27.56
N LEU A 19 16.99 -10.12 27.88
CA LEU A 19 15.98 -10.76 27.05
C LEU A 19 16.30 -10.32 25.62
N PRO A 20 16.36 -11.22 24.63
CA PRO A 20 16.56 -10.84 23.24
C PRO A 20 15.27 -10.15 22.77
N GLN A 21 15.08 -8.88 23.17
CA GLN A 21 14.04 -7.99 22.65
C GLN A 21 14.19 -7.77 21.14
N ARG A 22 15.33 -8.20 20.57
CA ARG A 22 15.56 -8.25 19.13
C ARG A 22 14.74 -9.33 18.40
N ALA A 23 14.08 -10.26 19.10
CA ALA A 23 13.25 -11.29 18.47
C ALA A 23 11.77 -10.87 18.24
N TRP A 24 11.32 -9.73 18.76
CA TRP A 24 9.95 -9.22 18.50
C TRP A 24 9.90 -7.87 17.78
N ALA A 25 11.05 -7.30 17.43
CA ALA A 25 11.15 -6.02 16.73
C ALA A 25 11.20 -6.12 15.19
N LEU A 26 11.00 -7.31 14.62
CA LEU A 26 10.31 -7.38 13.33
C LEU A 26 8.84 -7.15 13.66
N ALA A 27 8.47 -5.87 13.82
CA ALA A 27 7.08 -5.47 13.87
C ALA A 27 6.38 -6.19 12.71
N ALA A 28 5.52 -7.16 13.02
CA ALA A 28 4.74 -7.88 12.04
C ALA A 28 4.07 -6.81 11.17
N LYS A 29 4.64 -6.56 9.99
CA LYS A 29 4.27 -5.44 9.16
C LYS A 29 2.81 -5.68 8.83
N ALA A 30 1.93 -4.78 9.26
CA ALA A 30 0.49 -4.95 9.05
C ALA A 30 0.25 -5.02 7.55
N LEU A 31 0.02 -6.22 7.03
CA LEU A 31 -0.15 -6.46 5.60
C LEU A 31 -1.45 -5.78 5.18
N SER A 32 -1.36 -4.86 4.22
CA SER A 32 -2.48 -4.02 3.81
C SER A 32 -2.79 -4.18 2.33
N LEU A 33 -4.07 -4.39 2.05
CA LEU A 33 -4.66 -4.33 0.72
C LEU A 33 -5.68 -3.20 0.72
N SER A 34 -5.58 -2.30 -0.26
CA SER A 34 -6.53 -1.19 -0.39
C SER A 34 -6.94 -0.95 -1.83
N TYR A 35 -8.16 -0.45 -2.00
CA TYR A 35 -8.71 -0.06 -3.29
C TYR A 35 -9.23 1.35 -3.19
N ASN A 36 -8.69 2.22 -4.05
CA ASN A 36 -9.14 3.60 -4.18
C ASN A 36 -10.08 3.68 -5.37
N PHE A 37 -11.32 4.07 -5.12
CA PHE A 37 -12.38 4.29 -6.10
C PHE A 37 -12.49 5.77 -6.42
N THR A 38 -12.72 6.07 -7.68
CA THR A 38 -13.15 7.39 -8.17
C THR A 38 -14.44 7.16 -8.95
N VAL A 39 -15.57 7.64 -8.43
CA VAL A 39 -16.90 7.42 -9.03
C VAL A 39 -17.54 8.75 -9.40
N LEU A 40 -17.80 8.93 -10.69
CA LEU A 40 -18.46 10.10 -11.24
C LEU A 40 -19.92 9.74 -11.58
N PRO A 41 -20.93 10.27 -10.86
CA PRO A 41 -22.31 9.81 -11.03
C PRO A 41 -22.88 10.13 -12.42
N LYS A 42 -22.51 11.28 -12.97
CA LYS A 42 -22.92 11.76 -14.30
C LYS A 42 -21.68 12.05 -15.15
N ALA A 43 -21.10 11.01 -15.73
CA ALA A 43 -19.98 11.14 -16.65
C ALA A 43 -20.46 11.57 -18.05
N SER A 44 -19.63 12.38 -18.73
CA SER A 44 -19.84 12.75 -20.13
C SER A 44 -19.49 11.59 -21.07
N ARG A 45 -19.93 11.67 -22.33
CA ARG A 45 -19.61 10.64 -23.34
C ARG A 45 -18.10 10.49 -23.49
N GLY A 46 -17.61 9.25 -23.37
CA GLY A 46 -16.19 8.93 -23.50
C GLY A 46 -15.34 9.18 -22.24
N GLN A 47 -15.94 9.73 -21.17
CA GLN A 47 -15.27 9.87 -19.88
C GLN A 47 -15.55 8.63 -19.01
N PRO A 48 -14.52 8.04 -18.35
CA PRO A 48 -14.76 6.96 -17.41
C PRO A 48 -15.58 7.47 -16.24
N TRP A 49 -16.61 6.71 -15.86
CA TRP A 49 -17.44 7.02 -14.72
C TRP A 49 -16.96 6.33 -13.43
N CYS A 50 -16.08 5.33 -13.56
CA CYS A 50 -15.58 4.52 -12.46
C CYS A 50 -14.13 4.11 -12.70
N GLU A 51 -13.24 4.50 -11.79
CA GLU A 51 -11.86 4.05 -11.79
C GLU A 51 -11.50 3.47 -10.43
N VAL A 52 -10.72 2.39 -10.42
CA VAL A 52 -10.20 1.74 -9.23
C VAL A 52 -8.70 1.55 -9.33
N GLN A 53 -7.99 1.89 -8.26
CA GLN A 53 -6.59 1.54 -8.08
C GLN A 53 -6.42 0.59 -6.90
N GLY A 54 -5.92 -0.62 -7.16
CA GLY A 54 -5.57 -1.61 -6.14
C GLY A 54 -4.12 -1.46 -5.69
N GLN A 55 -3.91 -1.46 -4.37
CA GLN A 55 -2.61 -1.27 -3.74
C GLN A 55 -2.34 -2.33 -2.68
N VAL A 56 -1.11 -2.84 -2.66
CA VAL A 56 -0.56 -3.65 -1.56
C VAL A 56 0.58 -2.86 -0.93
N HIS A 57 0.51 -2.60 0.39
CA HIS A 57 1.48 -1.75 1.08
C HIS A 57 1.74 -0.40 0.38
N GLU A 58 0.65 0.26 -0.06
CA GLU A 58 0.68 1.55 -0.77
C GLU A 58 1.33 1.52 -2.15
N LYS A 59 1.76 0.36 -2.63
CA LYS A 59 2.25 0.16 -4.00
C LYS A 59 1.12 -0.32 -4.89
N THR A 60 0.86 0.42 -5.96
CA THR A 60 -0.17 0.06 -6.94
C THR A 60 0.20 -1.19 -7.71
N PHE A 61 -0.73 -2.13 -7.84
CA PHE A 61 -0.58 -3.34 -8.65
C PHE A 61 -1.68 -3.50 -9.70
N LEU A 62 -2.79 -2.77 -9.54
CA LEU A 62 -3.98 -2.85 -10.38
C LEU A 62 -4.49 -1.44 -10.68
N SER A 63 -4.84 -1.19 -11.94
CA SER A 63 -5.74 -0.12 -12.36
C SER A 63 -6.90 -0.74 -13.14
N TYR A 64 -8.12 -0.36 -12.79
CA TYR A 64 -9.33 -0.90 -13.36
C TYR A 64 -10.32 0.22 -13.67
N ASP A 65 -10.69 0.39 -14.93
CA ASP A 65 -11.87 1.17 -15.28
C ASP A 65 -13.08 0.25 -15.13
N CYS A 66 -13.76 0.32 -13.98
CA CYS A 66 -14.95 -0.47 -13.70
C CYS A 66 -16.15 -0.10 -14.56
N GLY A 67 -16.07 0.99 -15.33
CA GLY A 67 -17.11 1.38 -16.27
C GLY A 67 -16.96 0.74 -17.64
N SER A 68 -15.77 0.75 -18.21
CA SER A 68 -15.46 0.08 -19.49
C SER A 68 -15.02 -1.37 -19.34
N GLN A 69 -14.73 -1.78 -18.11
CA GLN A 69 -14.15 -3.05 -17.71
C GLN A 69 -12.71 -3.28 -18.20
N GLU A 70 -11.99 -2.20 -18.56
CA GLU A 70 -10.59 -2.27 -18.92
C GLU A 70 -9.71 -2.45 -17.67
N VAL A 71 -8.94 -3.55 -17.62
CA VAL A 71 -8.06 -3.90 -16.51
C VAL A 71 -6.60 -3.80 -16.94
N LYS A 72 -5.78 -3.13 -16.12
CA LYS A 72 -4.33 -3.03 -16.26
C LYS A 72 -3.64 -3.54 -14.99
N SER A 73 -2.80 -4.55 -15.16
CA SER A 73 -1.82 -4.91 -14.15
C SER A 73 -0.63 -3.93 -14.25
N LEU A 74 -0.19 -3.41 -13.11
CA LEU A 74 0.80 -2.34 -13.01
C LEU A 74 2.09 -2.75 -12.28
N SER A 75 2.20 -4.02 -11.87
CA SER A 75 3.38 -4.54 -11.19
C SER A 75 3.54 -6.04 -11.40
N LEU A 76 4.71 -6.58 -11.03
CA LEU A 76 4.95 -8.02 -11.02
C LEU A 76 3.90 -8.79 -10.20
N LEU A 77 3.41 -8.19 -9.09
CA LEU A 77 2.31 -8.78 -8.33
C LEU A 77 1.07 -8.92 -9.21
N GLY A 78 0.66 -7.85 -9.89
CA GLY A 78 -0.50 -7.87 -10.78
C GLY A 78 -0.36 -8.95 -11.85
N GLU A 79 0.82 -9.09 -12.45
CA GLU A 79 1.09 -10.12 -13.46
C GLU A 79 1.03 -11.54 -12.90
N GLU A 80 1.50 -11.75 -11.68
CA GLU A 80 1.45 -13.04 -10.99
C GLU A 80 0.01 -13.42 -10.63
N VAL A 81 -0.79 -12.47 -10.14
CA VAL A 81 -2.11 -12.76 -9.58
C VAL A 81 -3.26 -12.71 -10.59
N LYS A 82 -3.08 -12.11 -11.78
CA LYS A 82 -4.15 -11.93 -12.78
C LYS A 82 -4.82 -13.21 -13.27
N GLY A 83 -4.10 -14.34 -13.22
CA GLY A 83 -4.61 -15.65 -13.64
C GLY A 83 -5.44 -16.38 -12.57
N MET A 84 -5.50 -15.85 -11.35
CA MET A 84 -6.21 -16.50 -10.26
C MET A 84 -7.72 -16.25 -10.31
N ARG A 85 -8.50 -17.20 -9.78
CA ARG A 85 -9.96 -17.01 -9.59
C ARG A 85 -10.27 -15.78 -8.74
N ALA A 86 -9.51 -15.59 -7.66
CA ALA A 86 -9.65 -14.44 -6.76
C ALA A 86 -9.51 -13.09 -7.48
N TRP A 87 -8.75 -13.01 -8.58
CA TRP A 87 -8.65 -11.79 -9.38
C TRP A 87 -9.94 -11.51 -10.17
N GLN A 88 -10.58 -12.54 -10.72
CA GLN A 88 -11.84 -12.38 -11.45
C GLN A 88 -12.98 -11.98 -10.50
N GLU A 89 -13.12 -12.69 -9.39
CA GLU A 89 -14.11 -12.39 -8.32
C GLU A 89 -13.91 -10.97 -7.75
N GLN A 90 -12.64 -10.55 -7.64
CA GLN A 90 -12.28 -9.19 -7.28
C GLN A 90 -12.77 -8.17 -8.32
N MET A 91 -12.56 -8.37 -9.62
CA MET A 91 -13.02 -7.42 -10.64
C MET A 91 -14.55 -7.27 -10.62
N GLU A 92 -15.28 -8.37 -10.49
CA GLU A 92 -16.75 -8.36 -10.39
C GLU A 92 -17.21 -7.55 -9.17
N THR A 93 -16.64 -7.82 -7.99
CA THR A 93 -17.00 -7.10 -6.76
C THR A 93 -16.64 -5.62 -6.84
N LEU A 94 -15.49 -5.26 -7.42
CA LEU A 94 -15.09 -3.86 -7.60
C LEU A 94 -16.04 -3.11 -8.54
N ARG A 95 -16.54 -3.77 -9.60
CA ARG A 95 -17.58 -3.21 -10.48
C ARG A 95 -18.88 -2.99 -9.72
N ASP A 96 -19.33 -3.98 -8.96
CA ASP A 96 -20.56 -3.89 -8.17
C ASP A 96 -20.50 -2.76 -7.13
N VAL A 97 -19.33 -2.54 -6.51
CA VAL A 97 -19.10 -1.39 -5.62
C VAL A 97 -19.21 -0.07 -6.40
N GLY A 98 -18.61 0.01 -7.59
CA GLY A 98 -18.71 1.17 -8.47
C GLY A 98 -20.15 1.52 -8.80
N ASP A 99 -20.92 0.55 -9.28
CA ASP A 99 -22.35 0.69 -9.61
C ASP A 99 -23.18 1.10 -8.38
N PHE A 100 -22.95 0.45 -7.25
CA PHE A 100 -23.63 0.75 -6.00
C PHE A 100 -23.36 2.19 -5.55
N LEU A 101 -22.10 2.62 -5.53
CA LEU A 101 -21.73 3.99 -5.18
C LEU A 101 -22.34 5.01 -6.15
N ARG A 102 -22.34 4.71 -7.45
CA ARG A 102 -22.96 5.57 -8.47
C ARG A 102 -24.44 5.78 -8.20
N GLN A 103 -25.19 4.70 -7.95
CA GLN A 103 -26.61 4.76 -7.62
C GLN A 103 -26.86 5.57 -6.34
N GLN A 104 -26.10 5.29 -5.27
CA GLN A 104 -26.23 6.03 -4.01
C GLN A 104 -26.01 7.54 -4.18
N LEU A 105 -25.06 7.94 -5.03
CA LEU A 105 -24.79 9.35 -5.34
C LEU A 105 -25.91 10.02 -6.13
N LEU A 106 -26.52 9.31 -7.09
CA LEU A 106 -27.69 9.81 -7.84
C LEU A 106 -28.87 10.02 -6.90
N ASP A 107 -29.13 9.06 -6.00
CA ASP A 107 -30.24 9.13 -5.05
C ASP A 107 -30.01 10.17 -3.94
N LEU A 108 -28.76 10.55 -3.65
CA LEU A 108 -28.44 11.60 -2.69
C LEU A 108 -28.81 13.00 -3.21
N LYS A 109 -29.13 13.17 -4.50
CA LYS A 109 -29.39 14.46 -5.16
C LYS A 109 -28.27 15.47 -4.84
N LEU A 110 -27.04 15.12 -5.23
CA LEU A 110 -25.82 15.89 -4.93
C LEU A 110 -25.87 17.36 -5.41
N GLU A 111 -26.74 17.68 -6.37
CA GLU A 111 -27.02 19.04 -6.87
C GLU A 111 -27.39 20.04 -5.75
N LYS A 112 -27.98 19.58 -4.64
CA LYS A 112 -28.29 20.45 -3.48
C LYS A 112 -27.09 20.72 -2.55
N TYR A 113 -25.92 20.14 -2.82
CA TYR A 113 -24.72 20.26 -1.97
C TYR A 113 -23.76 21.35 -2.46
N THR A 114 -23.80 21.68 -3.75
CA THR A 114 -23.03 22.74 -4.39
C THR A 114 -23.60 24.14 -4.12
N ASP A 115 -24.87 24.24 -3.72
CA ASP A 115 -25.56 25.50 -3.39
C ASP A 115 -25.06 26.22 -2.12
N ARG A 116 -24.19 25.58 -1.31
CA ARG A 116 -23.61 26.24 -0.12
C ARG A 116 -22.25 26.89 -0.37
N ALA A 117 -21.79 26.94 -1.62
CA ALA A 117 -20.81 27.95 -2.03
C ALA A 117 -21.52 29.30 -2.18
N LYS A 118 -22.02 29.84 -1.06
CA LYS A 118 -22.37 31.26 -0.96
C LYS A 118 -21.04 32.04 -0.86
N TRP A 119 -20.30 32.06 -1.97
CA TRP A 119 -19.31 33.10 -2.22
C TRP A 119 -20.09 34.24 -2.88
N GLU A 120 -20.34 35.29 -2.12
CA GLU A 120 -21.05 36.47 -2.60
C GLU A 120 -20.23 37.14 -3.70
N SER A 121 -20.60 36.89 -4.96
CA SER A 121 -20.34 37.82 -6.05
C SER A 121 -21.49 37.75 -7.07
N PRO A 122 -22.30 38.80 -7.22
CA PRO A 122 -23.42 38.84 -8.14
C PRO A 122 -22.93 39.24 -9.54
N SER A 123 -22.62 38.27 -10.39
CA SER A 123 -22.63 38.46 -11.83
C SER A 123 -22.98 37.14 -12.53
N GLU A 124 -24.12 37.17 -13.20
CA GLU A 124 -24.67 36.22 -14.16
C GLU A 124 -23.71 35.16 -14.72
N GLN A 125 -23.85 33.94 -14.21
CA GLN A 125 -24.01 32.70 -14.97
C GLN A 125 -24.19 31.59 -13.94
N VAL A 126 -25.31 30.86 -14.03
CA VAL A 126 -25.50 29.62 -13.26
C VAL A 126 -24.49 28.61 -13.80
N MET A 127 -23.28 28.63 -13.25
CA MET A 127 -22.29 27.58 -13.48
C MET A 127 -22.91 26.30 -12.94
N ARG A 128 -23.37 25.42 -13.85
CA ARG A 128 -23.70 24.04 -13.51
C ARG A 128 -22.45 23.45 -12.89
N LEU A 129 -22.38 23.38 -11.56
CA LEU A 129 -21.30 22.69 -10.88
C LEU A 129 -21.44 21.21 -11.25
N ASP A 130 -20.56 20.75 -12.14
CA ASP A 130 -20.46 19.34 -12.49
C ASP A 130 -20.36 18.52 -11.21
N PRO A 131 -21.12 17.41 -11.09
CA PRO A 131 -21.11 16.62 -9.88
C PRO A 131 -19.70 16.11 -9.62
N LEU A 132 -19.15 16.45 -8.45
CA LEU A 132 -17.78 16.08 -8.08
C LEU A 132 -17.66 14.55 -7.99
N PRO A 133 -16.55 13.97 -8.48
CA PRO A 133 -16.31 12.54 -8.34
C PRO A 133 -16.11 12.19 -6.87
N LEU A 134 -16.86 11.20 -6.38
CA LEU A 134 -16.66 10.64 -5.05
C LEU A 134 -15.36 9.85 -5.05
N GLN A 135 -14.47 10.14 -4.10
CA GLN A 135 -13.36 9.27 -3.77
C GLN A 135 -13.77 8.31 -2.65
N GLY A 136 -13.66 7.01 -2.91
CA GLY A 136 -13.84 5.95 -1.93
C GLY A 136 -12.52 5.23 -1.68
N ARG A 137 -12.23 4.79 -0.46
CA ARG A 137 -11.08 3.94 -0.17
C ARG A 137 -11.49 2.78 0.71
N MET A 138 -11.44 1.57 0.18
CA MET A 138 -11.48 0.34 0.98
C MET A 138 -10.07 0.02 1.47
N LEU A 139 -9.95 -0.37 2.73
CA LEU A 139 -8.70 -0.87 3.32
C LEU A 139 -9.01 -2.12 4.12
N CYS A 140 -8.34 -3.24 3.83
CA CYS A 140 -8.25 -4.38 4.72
C CYS A 140 -6.81 -4.66 5.14
N GLN A 141 -6.64 -5.03 6.42
CA GLN A 141 -5.34 -5.20 7.05
C GLN A 141 -5.30 -6.44 7.93
N TRP A 142 -4.22 -7.21 7.83
CA TRP A 142 -3.85 -8.20 8.83
C TRP A 142 -3.33 -7.51 10.09
N ARG A 143 -3.83 -7.93 11.25
CA ARG A 143 -3.24 -7.57 12.54
C ARG A 143 -2.35 -8.70 13.05
N ALA A 144 -1.38 -8.35 13.89
CA ALA A 144 -0.50 -9.30 14.56
C ALA A 144 -1.23 -10.39 15.37
N ASN A 145 -2.49 -10.17 15.75
CA ASN A 145 -3.32 -11.16 16.45
C ASN A 145 -4.10 -12.09 15.50
N GLY A 146 -3.76 -12.12 14.21
CA GLY A 146 -4.41 -12.94 13.19
C GLY A 146 -5.82 -12.49 12.79
N ARG A 147 -6.28 -11.32 13.26
CA ARG A 147 -7.59 -10.76 12.88
C ARG A 147 -7.45 -9.75 11.75
N THR A 148 -8.34 -9.83 10.78
CA THR A 148 -8.47 -8.81 9.73
C THR A 148 -9.26 -7.62 10.25
N ARG A 149 -8.80 -6.41 9.96
CA ARG A 149 -9.59 -5.17 10.11
C ARG A 149 -9.91 -4.65 8.73
N ALA A 150 -11.15 -4.23 8.49
CA ALA A 150 -11.51 -3.52 7.27
C ALA A 150 -12.23 -2.21 7.58
N SER A 151 -12.06 -1.24 6.69
CA SER A 151 -12.72 0.07 6.79
C SER A 151 -12.86 0.70 5.42
N TRP A 152 -13.84 1.59 5.32
CA TRP A 152 -14.04 2.42 4.14
C TRP A 152 -13.96 3.89 4.50
N GLN A 153 -13.43 4.70 3.59
CA GLN A 153 -13.38 6.14 3.70
C GLN A 153 -13.96 6.77 2.45
N PHE A 154 -14.70 7.87 2.61
CA PHE A 154 -15.37 8.57 1.52
C PHE A 154 -15.09 10.07 1.59
N GLY A 155 -14.86 10.67 0.43
CA GLY A 155 -14.42 12.05 0.29
C GLY A 155 -14.75 12.66 -1.07
N PHE A 156 -14.65 13.99 -1.14
CA PHE A 156 -14.61 14.73 -2.41
C PHE A 156 -13.35 15.58 -2.42
N GLN A 157 -12.75 15.77 -3.60
CA GLN A 157 -11.56 16.61 -3.78
C GLN A 157 -10.42 16.30 -2.78
N GLY A 158 -10.23 15.03 -2.42
CA GLY A 158 -9.21 14.57 -1.48
C GLY A 158 -9.53 14.80 0.00
N GLN A 159 -10.65 15.46 0.34
CA GLN A 159 -11.09 15.61 1.72
C GLN A 159 -12.01 14.46 2.13
N THR A 160 -11.50 13.57 2.98
CA THR A 160 -12.31 12.51 3.60
C THR A 160 -13.29 13.11 4.61
N PHE A 161 -14.58 12.82 4.45
CA PHE A 161 -15.64 13.33 5.32
C PHE A 161 -16.41 12.25 6.08
N LEU A 162 -16.38 10.99 5.63
CA LEU A 162 -17.12 9.88 6.20
C LEU A 162 -16.25 8.62 6.23
N ARG A 163 -16.41 7.84 7.30
CA ARG A 163 -15.73 6.56 7.47
C ARG A 163 -16.73 5.49 7.92
N PHE A 164 -16.58 4.29 7.39
CA PHE A 164 -17.22 3.08 7.88
C PHE A 164 -16.17 2.15 8.51
N ASP A 165 -16.42 1.65 9.71
CA ASP A 165 -15.59 0.62 10.35
C ASP A 165 -16.38 -0.71 10.40
N SER A 166 -15.85 -1.74 9.74
CA SER A 166 -16.58 -3.01 9.59
C SER A 166 -16.65 -3.82 10.89
N LYS A 167 -15.81 -3.51 11.89
CA LYS A 167 -15.77 -4.27 13.15
C LYS A 167 -17.12 -4.28 13.86
N ASN A 168 -17.83 -3.17 13.80
CA ASN A 168 -19.13 -2.96 14.44
C ASN A 168 -20.16 -2.32 13.50
N GLY A 169 -19.84 -2.19 12.21
CA GLY A 169 -20.74 -1.57 11.23
C GLY A 169 -21.00 -0.08 11.50
N THR A 170 -20.06 0.63 12.13
CA THR A 170 -20.27 2.02 12.56
C THR A 170 -19.84 3.02 11.49
N TRP A 171 -20.71 4.01 11.26
CA TRP A 171 -20.41 5.18 10.45
C TRP A 171 -19.94 6.35 11.30
N THR A 172 -18.83 6.98 10.95
CA THR A 172 -18.24 8.13 11.66
C THR A 172 -18.08 9.31 10.70
N VAL A 173 -18.65 10.46 11.06
CA VAL A 173 -18.40 11.72 10.36
C VAL A 173 -17.02 12.24 10.76
N LEU A 174 -16.15 12.47 9.77
CA LEU A 174 -14.83 13.07 9.95
C LEU A 174 -14.82 14.56 9.59
N HIS A 175 -15.74 14.99 8.72
CA HIS A 175 -15.92 16.39 8.33
C HIS A 175 -17.41 16.71 8.17
N PRO A 176 -17.90 17.92 8.52
CA PRO A 176 -19.33 18.24 8.50
C PRO A 176 -20.05 17.97 7.16
N GLY A 177 -19.32 18.05 6.03
CA GLY A 177 -19.86 17.70 4.70
C GLY A 177 -20.40 16.26 4.59
N GLY A 178 -19.97 15.35 5.47
CA GLY A 178 -20.40 13.96 5.49
C GLY A 178 -21.70 13.65 6.23
N ARG A 179 -22.27 14.61 6.96
CA ARG A 179 -23.39 14.35 7.89
C ARG A 179 -24.61 13.77 7.18
N ARG A 180 -25.04 14.37 6.08
CA ARG A 180 -26.22 13.93 5.33
C ARG A 180 -26.01 12.55 4.68
N MET A 181 -24.80 12.27 4.19
CA MET A 181 -24.47 10.94 3.65
C MET A 181 -24.53 9.89 4.75
N LYS A 182 -23.98 10.17 5.95
CA LYS A 182 -24.13 9.31 7.12
C LYS A 182 -25.60 9.07 7.45
N GLU A 183 -26.41 10.12 7.61
CA GLU A 183 -27.83 10.00 7.96
C GLU A 183 -28.56 9.06 7.00
N LYS A 184 -28.33 9.21 5.69
CA LYS A 184 -28.92 8.33 4.69
C LYS A 184 -28.39 6.89 4.77
N TRP A 185 -27.07 6.72 4.67
CA TRP A 185 -26.44 5.41 4.55
C TRP A 185 -26.50 4.57 5.83
N GLU A 186 -26.53 5.20 7.00
CA GLU A 186 -26.70 4.51 8.27
C GLU A 186 -28.17 4.10 8.51
N SER A 187 -29.13 4.90 8.05
CA SER A 187 -30.55 4.55 8.12
C SER A 187 -30.92 3.37 7.20
N ASP A 188 -30.18 3.20 6.11
CA ASP A 188 -30.35 2.10 5.17
C ASP A 188 -29.50 0.89 5.54
N ARG A 189 -30.16 -0.16 6.05
CA ARG A 189 -29.50 -1.41 6.43
C ARG A 189 -28.84 -2.11 5.25
N HIS A 190 -29.34 -1.93 4.02
CA HIS A 190 -28.75 -2.55 2.83
C HIS A 190 -27.37 -1.95 2.53
N VAL A 191 -27.22 -0.62 2.65
CA VAL A 191 -25.92 0.05 2.47
C VAL A 191 -24.90 -0.44 3.48
N THR A 192 -25.27 -0.48 4.76
CA THR A 192 -24.37 -0.95 5.83
C THR A 192 -23.99 -2.42 5.63
N LYS A 193 -24.95 -3.28 5.28
CA LYS A 193 -24.69 -4.71 5.03
C LYS A 193 -23.82 -4.94 3.79
N PHE A 194 -24.01 -4.16 2.73
CA PHE A 194 -23.20 -4.22 1.52
C PHE A 194 -21.71 -4.03 1.82
N PHE A 195 -21.35 -2.90 2.46
CA PHE A 195 -19.96 -2.65 2.82
C PHE A 195 -19.43 -3.63 3.86
N TRP A 196 -20.27 -4.08 4.80
CA TRP A 196 -19.87 -5.05 5.81
C TRP A 196 -19.51 -6.41 5.19
N ASN A 197 -20.33 -6.93 4.29
CA ASN A 197 -20.10 -8.22 3.61
C ASN A 197 -18.76 -8.22 2.86
N ILE A 198 -18.51 -7.19 2.05
CA ILE A 198 -17.26 -7.06 1.28
C ILE A 198 -16.06 -6.94 2.22
N SER A 199 -16.21 -6.17 3.30
CA SER A 199 -15.15 -5.96 4.29
C SER A 199 -14.74 -7.24 5.02
N MET A 200 -15.71 -8.10 5.36
CA MET A 200 -15.50 -9.27 6.21
C MET A 200 -15.31 -10.57 5.43
N GLY A 201 -15.84 -10.65 4.20
CA GLY A 201 -15.70 -11.78 3.29
C GLY A 201 -14.64 -11.51 2.23
N ASP A 202 -15.03 -10.78 1.18
CA ASP A 202 -14.25 -10.67 -0.07
C ASP A 202 -12.86 -10.07 0.16
N CYS A 203 -12.75 -8.93 0.83
CA CYS A 203 -11.47 -8.26 1.08
C CYS A 203 -10.51 -9.15 1.87
N ARG A 204 -11.04 -9.91 2.84
CA ARG A 204 -10.24 -10.86 3.60
C ARG A 204 -9.73 -11.98 2.71
N SER A 205 -10.60 -12.58 1.89
CA SER A 205 -10.19 -13.66 0.98
C SER A 205 -9.12 -13.19 0.00
N TRP A 206 -9.27 -12.00 -0.60
CA TRP A 206 -8.28 -11.48 -1.55
C TRP A 206 -6.95 -11.16 -0.87
N LEU A 207 -7.00 -10.59 0.34
CA LEU A 207 -5.81 -10.33 1.14
C LEU A 207 -5.07 -11.64 1.41
N ASP A 208 -5.76 -12.70 1.83
CA ASP A 208 -5.15 -14.00 2.09
C ASP A 208 -4.53 -14.61 0.81
N CYS A 209 -5.23 -14.52 -0.33
CA CYS A 209 -4.72 -15.03 -1.61
C CYS A 209 -3.51 -14.23 -2.13
N PHE A 210 -3.62 -12.91 -2.26
CA PHE A 210 -2.56 -12.10 -2.89
C PHE A 210 -1.31 -11.99 -2.01
N MET A 211 -1.47 -12.08 -0.68
CA MET A 211 -0.34 -11.94 0.23
C MET A 211 0.65 -13.11 0.14
N VAL A 212 0.18 -14.34 -0.07
CA VAL A 212 1.06 -15.50 -0.27
C VAL A 212 2.02 -15.28 -1.44
N HIS A 213 1.53 -14.72 -2.55
CA HIS A 213 2.36 -14.41 -3.71
C HIS A 213 3.30 -13.22 -3.45
N TRP A 214 2.81 -12.20 -2.75
CA TRP A 214 3.63 -11.04 -2.38
C TRP A 214 4.82 -11.43 -1.48
N GLU A 215 4.60 -12.26 -0.46
CA GLU A 215 5.66 -12.72 0.45
C GLU A 215 6.71 -13.54 -0.30
N LYS A 216 6.28 -14.49 -1.13
CA LYS A 216 7.19 -15.28 -1.99
C LYS A 216 8.07 -14.40 -2.89
N MET A 217 7.51 -13.32 -3.45
CA MET A 217 8.29 -12.37 -4.25
C MET A 217 9.27 -11.56 -3.41
N LEU A 218 8.92 -11.17 -2.19
CA LEU A 218 9.83 -10.49 -1.27
C LEU A 218 11.01 -11.40 -0.87
N GLU A 219 10.75 -12.67 -0.58
CA GLU A 219 11.79 -13.66 -0.27
C GLU A 219 12.74 -13.86 -1.46
N THR A 220 12.19 -13.96 -2.67
CA THR A 220 12.98 -14.11 -3.90
C THR A 220 13.84 -12.86 -4.18
N THR A 221 13.32 -11.67 -3.89
CA THR A 221 14.06 -10.41 -4.07
C THR A 221 15.13 -10.21 -3.01
N ALA A 222 14.88 -10.63 -1.77
CA ALA A 222 15.83 -10.53 -0.65
C ALA A 222 16.95 -11.57 -0.73
N SER A 223 16.76 -12.65 -1.49
CA SER A 223 17.78 -13.65 -1.80
C SER A 223 18.27 -13.48 -3.23
N PRO A 224 19.16 -12.49 -3.52
CA PRO A 224 19.81 -12.47 -4.82
C PRO A 224 20.63 -13.75 -4.91
N THR A 225 20.29 -14.60 -5.88
CA THR A 225 21.08 -15.77 -6.23
C THR A 225 22.52 -15.31 -6.39
N VAL A 226 23.39 -15.72 -5.46
CA VAL A 226 24.83 -15.62 -5.62
C VAL A 226 25.18 -16.58 -6.75
N ALA A 227 25.02 -16.12 -7.99
CA ALA A 227 25.66 -16.74 -9.13
C ALA A 227 27.16 -16.60 -8.85
N THR A 228 27.71 -17.62 -8.22
CA THR A 228 29.15 -17.80 -8.11
C THR A 228 29.61 -18.04 -9.54
N VAL A 229 29.89 -16.96 -10.26
CA VAL A 229 30.72 -17.02 -11.45
C VAL A 229 32.07 -17.49 -10.93
N LYS A 230 32.30 -18.81 -10.99
CA LYS A 230 33.64 -19.39 -10.96
C LYS A 230 34.32 -18.94 -12.25
N GLY A 231 34.67 -17.65 -12.30
CA GLY A 231 35.69 -17.14 -13.18
C GLY A 231 36.98 -17.75 -12.68
N GLN A 232 37.41 -18.84 -13.31
CA GLN A 232 38.75 -19.34 -13.16
C GLN A 232 39.69 -18.30 -13.78
N SER A 233 39.96 -17.24 -13.03
CA SER A 233 41.03 -16.30 -13.33
C SER A 233 42.34 -17.03 -13.06
N ARG A 234 42.94 -17.58 -14.11
CA ARG A 234 44.38 -17.84 -14.12
C ARG A 234 45.08 -16.47 -14.16
N ALA A 235 45.27 -15.88 -13.00
CA ALA A 235 46.25 -14.81 -12.85
C ALA A 235 47.64 -15.45 -12.97
N SER A 236 48.25 -15.39 -14.16
CA SER A 236 49.70 -15.51 -14.26
C SER A 236 50.29 -14.23 -13.66
N VAL A 237 50.92 -14.36 -12.49
CA VAL A 237 51.75 -13.31 -11.91
C VAL A 237 52.98 -13.19 -12.79
N ILE A 238 52.96 -12.24 -13.72
CA ILE A 238 54.15 -11.85 -14.47
C ILE A 238 54.99 -10.98 -13.53
N THR A 239 56.08 -11.55 -13.02
CA THR A 239 57.09 -10.87 -12.21
C THR A 239 57.77 -9.79 -13.06
N PRO A 240 57.85 -8.51 -12.63
CA PRO A 240 58.45 -7.43 -13.43
C PRO A 240 59.99 -7.41 -13.38
N ILE A 241 60.63 -8.48 -12.89
CA ILE A 241 62.08 -8.51 -12.62
C ILE A 241 62.89 -8.68 -13.93
N ALA A 242 62.30 -9.25 -14.99
CA ALA A 242 63.02 -9.46 -16.25
C ALA A 242 63.18 -8.17 -17.09
N TRP A 243 62.34 -7.16 -16.91
CA TRP A 243 62.38 -5.94 -17.72
C TRP A 243 63.40 -4.92 -17.22
N LEU A 244 63.73 -4.94 -15.93
CA LEU A 244 64.77 -4.08 -15.37
C LEU A 244 66.19 -4.51 -15.78
N LEU A 245 66.41 -5.79 -16.07
CA LEU A 245 67.73 -6.31 -16.48
C LEU A 245 68.06 -6.04 -17.96
N LEU A 246 67.05 -5.92 -18.83
CA LEU A 246 67.28 -5.59 -20.25
C LEU A 246 67.63 -4.11 -20.46
N VAL A 247 67.09 -3.20 -19.64
CA VAL A 247 67.35 -1.76 -19.77
C VAL A 247 68.73 -1.38 -19.22
N THR A 248 69.22 -2.08 -18.20
CA THR A 248 70.57 -1.81 -17.65
C THR A 248 71.68 -2.34 -18.57
N LEU A 249 71.47 -3.44 -19.30
CA LEU A 249 72.49 -4.00 -20.19
C LEU A 249 72.75 -3.14 -21.44
N THR A 250 71.76 -2.38 -21.91
CA THR A 250 71.93 -1.49 -23.08
C THR A 250 72.57 -0.14 -22.74
N CYS A 251 72.51 0.31 -21.49
CA CYS A 251 73.16 1.56 -21.07
C CYS A 251 74.67 1.41 -20.83
N SER A 252 75.17 0.22 -20.47
CA SER A 252 76.60 0.03 -20.22
C SER A 252 77.44 -0.16 -21.48
N ILE A 253 76.83 -0.33 -22.66
CA ILE A 253 77.54 -0.51 -23.94
C ILE A 253 77.68 0.83 -24.70
N LEU A 254 77.02 1.89 -24.24
CA LEU A 254 77.03 3.23 -24.89
C LEU A 254 77.94 4.25 -24.19
N ILE A 255 78.73 3.84 -23.19
CA ILE A 255 79.68 4.72 -22.47
C ILE A 255 81.16 4.39 -22.77
N ASP A 256 81.45 3.31 -23.49
CA ASP A 256 82.82 2.92 -23.88
C ASP A 256 83.05 2.89 -25.42
N LEU A 257 82.52 3.87 -26.16
CA LEU A 257 82.96 4.16 -27.54
C LEU A 257 83.24 5.65 -27.77
#